data_AF-A0A0W0CZ21-F1
#
_entry.id   AF-A0A0W0CZ21-F1
#
_cell.length_a   1.000
_cell.length_b   1.000
_cell.length_c   1.000
_cell.angle_alpha   90.00
_cell.angle_beta   90.00
_cell.angle_gamma   90.00
#
_symmetry.space_group_name_H-M   'P 1'
#
loop_
_entity.id
_entity.type
_entity.pdbx_description
1 polymer ?
#
loop_
_entity_poly.entity_id
_entity_poly.type
_entity_poly.pdbx_seq_one_letter_code
_entity_poly.pdbx_strand_id
1 'polypeptide(L)'
;MAVRESNLVKILGDEGYQKLRSTKCLLVGAGGIGSELLKDLVLMEVGEIHVVDLDTIDLSNLNRQFLFRQKDIKKPKSAIAVNAVQSFSNSKLIPYQDNIMDTNVFPLHWFQQFDIIFNALDNLAARRYVNKMTQFLSIPLLESGTSGFDGYIQPIIPGKTECFDCTKKETPKTFPVCTIRSTPSLPVHCIVWAKNFLFGQLFSSSANDIANEQMNEQDWGTDDVEEINRIKNETNELKELQNIIISGDKSRIRDIISKLFIQDIEKLLLIENLWKTRAKPVALTPKQLQESEQLGDVNHLNLNEIWDLETQIAKFTQITSKLMDRYNTESAIDFDKDDQDTLEFVATAANIRAHIFHIPVKSVFDIKQIAGNIIPAIATTNAIIAGLSSLMSLRVLNLLKYAKVDKPTDINMAFTAKASNLAQNRYLSNPKLVSPNKKCAVCSKVIRGVFKVTKNQMEKHSFMDFINALTSTSKLSDDISILDATTQRLLYDYDFEDLAEKKLVDLSLKNGSVLLITDEEEEAGLTKQIMEYYIEISDESEDKIEQLSLPQIIPQFSIPSETADENGGGDMLQNDSLMTSNDQTTPIVVSESDAVENGNNKRPLTEELEYQSIKSRKLNPIEDDDELVILD
;
A
#
# COMPACT_ATOMS: atom_id res chain seq x y z
N MET A 1 4.18 45.46 -12.33
CA MET A 1 4.17 44.04 -12.72
C MET A 1 5.51 43.47 -12.34
N ALA A 2 5.58 42.56 -11.35
CA ALA A 2 6.85 41.94 -11.00
C ALA A 2 7.39 41.16 -12.21
N VAL A 3 8.71 41.11 -12.41
CA VAL A 3 9.33 40.46 -13.60
C VAL A 3 8.81 39.03 -13.82
N ARG A 4 8.50 38.33 -12.73
CA ARG A 4 7.97 36.96 -12.71
C ARG A 4 6.58 36.81 -13.31
N GLU A 5 5.62 37.62 -12.86
CA GLU A 5 4.27 37.72 -13.43
C GLU A 5 4.33 37.95 -14.94
N SER A 6 5.24 38.83 -15.39
CA SER A 6 5.40 39.15 -16.81
C SER A 6 5.86 37.96 -17.68
N ASN A 7 6.54 36.96 -17.12
CA ASN A 7 6.99 35.79 -17.86
C ASN A 7 5.92 34.69 -17.89
N LEU A 8 5.19 34.50 -16.78
CA LEU A 8 4.08 33.54 -16.73
C LEU A 8 2.96 33.94 -17.68
N VAL A 9 2.58 35.23 -17.72
CA VAL A 9 1.58 35.75 -18.66
C VAL A 9 2.02 35.55 -20.12
N LYS A 10 3.32 35.68 -20.44
CA LYS A 10 3.81 35.41 -21.81
C LYS A 10 3.65 33.94 -22.23
N ILE A 11 3.79 33.00 -21.30
CA ILE A 11 3.72 31.56 -21.58
C ILE A 11 2.27 31.07 -21.58
N LEU A 12 1.49 31.47 -20.57
CA LEU A 12 0.12 31.00 -20.35
C LEU A 12 -0.92 31.83 -21.12
N GLY A 13 -0.60 33.08 -21.45
CA GLY A 13 -1.58 34.10 -21.81
C GLY A 13 -2.32 34.64 -20.57
N ASP A 14 -3.01 35.76 -20.73
CA ASP A 14 -3.75 36.40 -19.63
C ASP A 14 -4.82 35.46 -19.03
N GLU A 15 -5.60 34.79 -19.89
CA GLU A 15 -6.66 33.86 -19.45
C GLU A 15 -6.08 32.67 -18.67
N GLY A 16 -5.03 32.03 -19.19
CA GLY A 16 -4.37 30.91 -18.53
C GLY A 16 -3.74 31.30 -17.20
N TYR A 17 -3.13 32.49 -17.13
CA TYR A 17 -2.58 33.03 -15.89
C TYR A 17 -3.66 33.36 -14.85
N GLN A 18 -4.77 33.99 -15.24
CA GLN A 18 -5.88 34.26 -14.32
C GLN A 18 -6.49 32.96 -13.79
N LYS A 19 -6.67 31.95 -14.65
CA LYS A 19 -7.15 30.64 -14.22
C LYS A 19 -6.17 29.95 -13.27
N LEU A 20 -4.85 30.08 -13.50
CA LEU A 20 -3.83 29.59 -12.56
C LEU A 20 -3.91 30.31 -11.20
N ARG A 21 -4.14 31.63 -11.20
CA ARG A 21 -4.32 32.45 -10.00
C ARG A 21 -5.60 32.16 -9.24
N SER A 22 -6.65 31.68 -9.91
CA SER A 22 -7.89 31.24 -9.25
C SER A 22 -7.84 29.76 -8.82
N THR A 23 -6.85 29.00 -9.29
CA THR A 23 -6.74 27.56 -9.01
C THR A 23 -6.43 27.34 -7.53
N LYS A 24 -7.18 26.42 -6.93
CA LYS A 24 -6.97 25.89 -5.60
C LYS A 24 -6.50 24.44 -5.70
N CYS A 25 -5.31 24.14 -5.16
CA CYS A 25 -4.76 22.80 -5.20
C CYS A 25 -4.46 22.23 -3.81
N LEU A 26 -4.47 20.91 -3.75
CA LEU A 26 -4.07 20.13 -2.58
C LEU A 26 -2.75 19.42 -2.86
N LEU A 27 -1.76 19.63 -2.01
CA LEU A 27 -0.50 18.91 -1.98
C LEU A 27 -0.52 17.93 -0.80
N VAL A 28 -0.57 16.64 -1.10
CA VAL A 28 -0.56 15.57 -0.09
C VAL A 28 0.87 15.01 0.06
N GLY A 29 1.52 15.37 1.15
CA GLY A 29 2.90 15.06 1.47
C GLY A 29 3.84 16.27 1.30
N ALA A 30 4.62 16.55 2.33
CA ALA A 30 5.65 17.60 2.40
C ALA A 30 7.07 17.02 2.47
N GLY A 31 7.24 15.77 2.02
CA GLY A 31 8.52 15.06 1.95
C GLY A 31 9.45 15.55 0.83
N GLY A 32 10.21 14.63 0.23
CA GLY A 32 11.21 14.95 -0.81
C GLY A 32 10.61 15.61 -2.05
N ILE A 33 9.64 14.94 -2.69
CA ILE A 33 8.88 15.50 -3.82
C ILE A 33 8.05 16.70 -3.35
N GLY A 34 7.40 16.60 -2.19
CA GLY A 34 6.51 17.65 -1.67
C GLY A 34 7.21 18.99 -1.46
N SER A 35 8.44 19.00 -0.93
CA SER A 35 9.24 20.22 -0.76
C SER A 35 9.56 20.90 -2.10
N GLU A 36 9.97 20.12 -3.11
CA GLU A 36 10.27 20.63 -4.45
C GLU A 36 9.01 21.10 -5.18
N LEU A 37 7.92 20.35 -5.03
CA LEU A 37 6.65 20.66 -5.67
C LEU A 37 6.00 21.91 -5.05
N LEU A 38 6.07 22.09 -3.73
CA LEU A 38 5.61 23.31 -3.08
C LEU A 38 6.38 24.53 -3.58
N LYS A 39 7.71 24.42 -3.71
CA LYS A 39 8.53 25.46 -4.36
C LYS A 39 8.04 25.73 -5.77
N ASP A 40 7.81 24.71 -6.59
CA ASP A 40 7.38 24.89 -7.98
C ASP A 40 5.99 25.52 -8.11
N LEU A 41 5.03 25.08 -7.30
CA LEU A 41 3.66 25.63 -7.31
C LEU A 41 3.64 27.08 -6.82
N VAL A 42 4.40 27.40 -5.76
CA VAL A 42 4.62 28.77 -5.34
C VAL A 42 5.30 29.54 -6.45
N LEU A 43 6.36 28.99 -7.05
CA LEU A 43 7.10 29.26 -8.32
C LEU A 43 6.22 29.73 -9.50
N MET A 44 5.13 29.02 -9.68
CA MET A 44 4.15 29.21 -10.74
C MET A 44 3.04 30.18 -10.36
N GLU A 45 3.02 30.66 -9.12
CA GLU A 45 1.97 31.55 -8.59
C GLU A 45 0.59 30.88 -8.64
N VAL A 46 0.46 29.61 -8.26
CA VAL A 46 -0.87 29.00 -8.05
C VAL A 46 -1.66 29.81 -7.02
N GLY A 47 -2.98 29.95 -7.19
CA GLY A 47 -3.83 30.77 -6.33
C GLY A 47 -3.77 30.42 -4.85
N GLU A 48 -4.21 29.21 -4.52
CA GLU A 48 -4.30 28.69 -3.16
C GLU A 48 -3.76 27.26 -3.09
N ILE A 49 -2.89 26.97 -2.13
CA ILE A 49 -2.20 25.68 -1.97
C ILE A 49 -2.41 25.19 -0.53
N HIS A 50 -3.08 24.04 -0.40
CA HIS A 50 -3.23 23.34 0.87
C HIS A 50 -2.17 22.26 0.96
N VAL A 51 -1.46 22.17 2.09
CA VAL A 51 -0.35 21.21 2.28
C VAL A 51 -0.66 20.32 3.47
N VAL A 52 -0.84 19.02 3.23
CA VAL A 52 -1.12 18.02 4.26
C VAL A 52 0.08 17.10 4.44
N ASP A 53 0.56 16.93 5.66
CA ASP A 53 1.57 15.93 6.01
C ASP A 53 1.42 15.56 7.49
N LEU A 54 1.38 14.28 7.83
CA LEU A 54 1.19 13.81 9.21
C LEU A 54 2.48 13.82 10.04
N ASP A 55 3.63 13.83 9.38
CA ASP A 55 4.92 13.62 10.03
C ASP A 55 5.54 14.90 10.62
N THR A 56 6.48 14.67 11.52
CA THR A 56 7.45 15.68 11.95
C THR A 56 8.79 15.50 11.25
N ILE A 57 9.62 16.55 11.25
CA ILE A 57 10.92 16.57 10.57
C ILE A 57 11.94 15.71 11.32
N ASP A 58 12.64 14.85 10.60
CA ASP A 58 13.76 14.06 11.11
C ASP A 58 15.11 14.48 10.51
N LEU A 59 16.23 14.18 11.20
CA LEU A 59 17.59 14.47 10.71
C LEU A 59 17.83 13.82 9.34
N SER A 60 17.35 12.59 9.14
CA SER A 60 17.49 11.85 7.89
C SER A 60 16.80 12.52 6.69
N ASN A 61 15.93 13.50 6.93
CA ASN A 61 15.18 14.21 5.90
C ASN A 61 15.99 15.33 5.24
N LEU A 62 16.96 15.92 5.96
CA LEU A 62 17.62 17.18 5.56
C LEU A 62 18.47 17.08 4.29
N ASN A 63 18.87 15.87 3.88
CA ASN A 63 19.64 15.65 2.65
C ASN A 63 18.84 15.86 1.36
N ARG A 64 17.50 15.86 1.44
CA ARG A 64 16.60 15.87 0.26
C ARG A 64 15.31 16.67 0.43
N GLN A 65 15.04 17.19 1.62
CA GLN A 65 13.87 18.02 1.94
C GLN A 65 14.38 19.42 2.29
N PHE A 66 14.79 20.16 1.25
CA PHE A 66 15.59 21.38 1.41
C PHE A 66 14.83 22.56 2.04
N LEU A 67 13.52 22.46 2.29
CA LEU A 67 12.76 23.45 3.04
C LEU A 67 13.02 23.38 4.55
N PHE A 68 13.60 22.28 5.03
CA PHE A 68 13.85 22.03 6.45
C PHE A 68 15.30 22.35 6.84
N ARG A 69 15.52 22.72 8.11
CA ARG A 69 16.84 22.97 8.69
C ARG A 69 17.01 22.16 9.96
N GLN A 70 18.25 22.03 10.45
CA GLN A 70 18.57 21.34 11.70
C GLN A 70 17.73 21.84 12.88
N LYS A 71 17.46 23.15 12.95
CA LYS A 71 16.64 23.80 14.00
C LYS A 71 15.15 23.42 13.97
N ASP A 72 14.70 22.73 12.92
CA ASP A 72 13.29 22.39 12.68
C ASP A 72 12.98 20.92 12.96
N ILE A 73 13.98 20.13 13.38
CA ILE A 73 13.80 18.73 13.79
C ILE A 73 12.71 18.62 14.87
N LYS A 74 11.87 17.58 14.75
CA LYS A 74 10.65 17.29 15.51
C LYS A 74 9.51 18.31 15.36
N LYS A 75 9.63 19.32 14.50
CA LYS A 75 8.49 20.20 14.15
C LYS A 75 7.67 19.63 12.99
N PRO A 76 6.39 20.04 12.84
CA PRO A 76 5.51 19.52 11.79
C PRO A 76 6.02 19.87 10.39
N LYS A 77 6.08 18.88 9.48
CA LYS A 77 6.61 19.10 8.12
C LYS A 77 5.79 20.12 7.34
N SER A 78 4.47 19.97 7.32
CA SER A 78 3.55 20.84 6.56
C SER A 78 3.68 22.32 6.98
N ALA A 79 3.65 22.60 8.29
CA ALA A 79 3.76 23.95 8.81
C ALA A 79 5.12 24.60 8.52
N ILE A 80 6.23 23.86 8.70
CA ILE A 80 7.56 24.39 8.42
C ILE A 80 7.78 24.58 6.91
N ALA A 81 7.27 23.67 6.07
CA ALA A 81 7.35 23.81 4.62
C ALA A 81 6.67 25.09 4.14
N VAL A 82 5.45 25.37 4.63
CA VAL A 82 4.73 26.62 4.34
C VAL A 82 5.51 27.84 4.83
N ASN A 83 5.97 27.84 6.09
CA ASN A 83 6.74 28.95 6.66
C ASN A 83 8.01 29.27 5.86
N ALA A 84 8.69 28.24 5.34
CA ALA A 84 9.91 28.40 4.56
C ALA A 84 9.68 29.13 3.23
N VAL A 85 8.51 28.99 2.61
CA VAL A 85 8.19 29.59 1.30
C VAL A 85 7.31 30.85 1.39
N GLN A 86 6.66 31.07 2.54
CA GLN A 86 5.71 32.17 2.76
C GLN A 86 6.27 33.55 2.39
N SER A 87 7.54 33.81 2.70
CA SER A 87 8.19 35.12 2.50
C SER A 87 8.32 35.54 1.02
N PHE A 88 8.29 34.59 0.09
CA PHE A 88 8.41 34.84 -1.35
C PHE A 88 7.22 34.31 -2.16
N SER A 89 6.15 33.91 -1.48
CA SER A 89 4.94 33.36 -2.08
C SER A 89 3.90 34.44 -2.35
N ASN A 90 3.30 34.40 -3.56
CA ASN A 90 2.08 35.13 -3.90
C ASN A 90 0.82 34.23 -3.78
N SER A 91 1.00 32.98 -3.40
CA SER A 91 -0.06 31.99 -3.17
C SER A 91 -0.59 32.07 -1.75
N LYS A 92 -1.88 31.83 -1.56
CA LYS A 92 -2.44 31.55 -0.22
C LYS A 92 -2.04 30.15 0.20
N LEU A 93 -1.34 30.00 1.31
CA LEU A 93 -0.81 28.72 1.79
C LEU A 93 -1.51 28.30 3.08
N ILE A 94 -1.98 27.04 3.13
CA ILE A 94 -2.68 26.50 4.31
C ILE A 94 -2.06 25.14 4.69
N PRO A 95 -1.33 25.06 5.82
CA PRO A 95 -0.76 23.80 6.29
C PRO A 95 -1.74 23.02 7.17
N TYR A 96 -1.71 21.69 7.06
CA TYR A 96 -2.38 20.75 7.94
C TYR A 96 -1.40 19.68 8.40
N GLN A 97 -1.34 19.41 9.71
CA GLN A 97 -0.58 18.30 10.26
C GLN A 97 -1.53 17.20 10.67
N ASP A 98 -1.92 16.34 9.73
CA ASP A 98 -2.87 15.27 10.02
C ASP A 98 -2.82 14.16 8.97
N ASN A 99 -3.45 13.03 9.28
CA ASN A 99 -3.58 11.91 8.34
C ASN A 99 -4.65 12.24 7.29
N ILE A 100 -4.26 12.29 6.00
CA ILE A 100 -5.19 12.57 4.89
C ILE A 100 -6.38 11.60 4.83
N MET A 101 -6.25 10.41 5.43
CA MET A 101 -7.29 9.39 5.48
C MET A 101 -8.30 9.58 6.63
N ASP A 102 -8.08 10.56 7.53
CA ASP A 102 -9.02 10.85 8.61
C ASP A 102 -10.23 11.63 8.07
N THR A 103 -11.38 10.96 8.05
CA THR A 103 -12.64 11.51 7.50
C THR A 103 -13.29 12.56 8.40
N ASN A 104 -12.85 12.70 9.65
CA ASN A 104 -13.31 13.76 10.54
C ASN A 104 -12.59 15.07 10.24
N VAL A 105 -11.30 14.99 9.86
CA VAL A 105 -10.47 16.15 9.53
C VAL A 105 -10.64 16.53 8.05
N PHE A 106 -10.65 15.53 7.18
CA PHE A 106 -10.76 15.69 5.72
C PHE A 106 -11.97 14.89 5.18
N PRO A 107 -13.20 15.35 5.44
CA PRO A 107 -14.40 14.76 4.86
C PRO A 107 -14.44 14.94 3.33
N LEU A 108 -15.30 14.20 2.63
CA LEU A 108 -15.34 14.22 1.17
C LEU A 108 -15.64 15.62 0.59
N HIS A 109 -16.57 16.40 1.15
CA HIS A 109 -16.80 17.79 0.74
C HIS A 109 -15.57 18.69 0.92
N TRP A 110 -14.66 18.39 1.86
CA TRP A 110 -13.42 19.13 1.96
C TRP A 110 -12.54 18.89 0.72
N PHE A 111 -12.55 17.72 0.11
CA PHE A 111 -11.84 17.51 -1.15
C PHE A 111 -12.49 18.26 -2.34
N GLN A 112 -13.81 18.50 -2.32
CA GLN A 112 -14.56 19.14 -3.42
C GLN A 112 -14.10 20.56 -3.76
N GLN A 113 -13.43 21.24 -2.83
CA GLN A 113 -12.96 22.61 -3.03
C GLN A 113 -11.72 22.72 -3.95
N PHE A 114 -11.07 21.60 -4.31
CA PHE A 114 -9.83 21.60 -5.06
C PHE A 114 -10.05 21.36 -6.55
N ASP A 115 -9.35 22.14 -7.38
CA ASP A 115 -9.34 21.98 -8.83
C ASP A 115 -8.39 20.86 -9.29
N ILE A 116 -7.37 20.55 -8.48
CA ILE A 116 -6.35 19.54 -8.76
C ILE A 116 -5.68 19.08 -7.46
N ILE A 117 -5.35 17.78 -7.38
CA ILE A 117 -4.65 17.17 -6.25
C ILE A 117 -3.28 16.66 -6.72
N PHE A 118 -2.26 16.84 -5.89
CA PHE A 118 -0.90 16.35 -6.12
C PHE A 118 -0.51 15.37 -5.01
N ASN A 119 -0.18 14.14 -5.40
CA ASN A 119 0.40 13.16 -4.48
C ASN A 119 1.92 13.27 -4.46
N ALA A 120 2.46 13.45 -3.26
CA ALA A 120 3.87 13.36 -2.91
C ALA A 120 4.07 12.38 -1.73
N LEU A 121 3.30 11.28 -1.77
CA LEU A 121 3.19 10.25 -0.73
C LEU A 121 4.21 9.12 -0.92
N ASP A 122 4.53 8.40 0.14
CA ASP A 122 5.48 7.28 0.13
C ASP A 122 4.86 5.92 0.49
N ASN A 123 3.56 5.89 0.82
CA ASN A 123 2.84 4.67 1.20
C ASN A 123 1.66 4.38 0.27
N LEU A 124 1.43 3.09 0.01
CA LEU A 124 0.42 2.62 -0.94
C LEU A 124 -1.01 2.90 -0.46
N ALA A 125 -1.26 2.80 0.85
CA ALA A 125 -2.59 2.99 1.44
C ALA A 125 -3.12 4.41 1.20
N ALA A 126 -2.33 5.44 1.54
CA ALA A 126 -2.71 6.83 1.34
C ALA A 126 -2.85 7.17 -0.16
N ARG A 127 -1.97 6.64 -1.03
CA ARG A 127 -2.10 6.83 -2.48
C ARG A 127 -3.40 6.26 -3.03
N ARG A 128 -3.77 5.05 -2.61
CA ARG A 128 -5.06 4.42 -2.96
C ARG A 128 -6.25 5.19 -2.42
N TYR A 129 -6.16 5.68 -1.19
CA TYR A 129 -7.21 6.50 -0.58
C TYR A 129 -7.45 7.78 -1.39
N VAL A 130 -6.40 8.57 -1.65
CA VAL A 130 -6.52 9.81 -2.44
C VAL A 130 -7.01 9.50 -3.86
N ASN A 131 -6.50 8.43 -4.49
CA ASN A 131 -7.02 7.96 -5.79
C ASN A 131 -8.53 7.69 -5.69
N LYS A 132 -9.01 6.96 -4.68
CA LYS A 132 -10.44 6.69 -4.48
C LYS A 132 -11.25 7.97 -4.30
N MET A 133 -10.80 8.92 -3.48
CA MET A 133 -11.48 10.21 -3.30
C MET A 133 -11.60 10.99 -4.61
N THR A 134 -10.55 11.00 -5.43
CA THR A 134 -10.59 11.66 -6.75
C THR A 134 -11.57 10.99 -7.69
N GLN A 135 -11.78 9.67 -7.61
CA GLN A 135 -12.78 8.96 -8.40
C GLN A 135 -14.21 9.33 -7.98
N PHE A 136 -14.49 9.55 -6.68
CA PHE A 136 -15.81 10.01 -6.23
C PHE A 136 -16.13 11.43 -6.70
N LEU A 137 -15.12 12.31 -6.74
CA LEU A 137 -15.31 13.74 -7.00
C LEU A 137 -14.99 14.18 -8.42
N SER A 138 -14.47 13.28 -9.24
CA SER A 138 -13.97 13.60 -10.59
C SER A 138 -12.91 14.70 -10.61
N ILE A 139 -12.10 14.81 -9.56
CA ILE A 139 -11.00 15.79 -9.45
C ILE A 139 -9.74 15.21 -10.09
N PRO A 140 -9.04 15.95 -10.96
CA PRO A 140 -7.75 15.49 -11.50
C PRO A 140 -6.69 15.27 -10.41
N LEU A 141 -5.93 14.18 -10.54
CA LEU A 141 -4.85 13.80 -9.63
C LEU A 141 -3.52 13.72 -10.40
N LEU A 142 -2.47 14.32 -9.87
CA LEU A 142 -1.10 14.07 -10.30
C LEU A 142 -0.40 13.15 -9.31
N GLU A 143 -0.28 11.88 -9.70
CA GLU A 143 0.46 10.88 -8.95
C GLU A 143 1.95 10.94 -9.30
N SER A 144 2.81 10.78 -8.30
CA SER A 144 4.25 10.75 -8.51
C SER A 144 4.97 9.85 -7.51
N GLY A 145 6.15 9.36 -7.89
CA GLY A 145 6.97 8.53 -7.02
C GLY A 145 8.43 8.53 -7.44
N THR A 146 9.33 8.31 -6.47
CA THR A 146 10.78 8.20 -6.69
C THR A 146 11.36 7.01 -5.93
N SER A 147 12.42 6.42 -6.50
CA SER A 147 13.28 5.40 -5.90
C SER A 147 14.69 5.53 -6.48
N GLY A 148 15.63 6.03 -5.70
CA GLY A 148 17.00 6.29 -6.14
C GLY A 148 17.05 7.28 -7.30
N PHE A 149 17.52 6.80 -8.46
CA PHE A 149 17.56 7.57 -9.71
C PHE A 149 16.29 7.42 -10.54
N ASP A 150 15.40 6.53 -10.15
CA ASP A 150 14.15 6.27 -10.83
C ASP A 150 13.02 7.12 -10.26
N GLY A 151 12.10 7.53 -11.11
CA GLY A 151 10.91 8.23 -10.73
C GLY A 151 9.93 8.33 -11.88
N TYR A 152 8.69 8.63 -11.53
CA TYR A 152 7.61 8.77 -12.50
C TYR A 152 6.60 9.83 -12.08
N ILE A 153 5.87 10.33 -13.07
CA ILE A 153 4.63 11.10 -12.91
C ILE A 153 3.53 10.46 -13.75
N GLN A 154 2.34 10.37 -13.18
CA GLN A 154 1.14 9.85 -13.82
C GLN A 154 -0.03 10.81 -13.55
N PRO A 155 -0.48 11.55 -14.57
CA PRO A 155 -1.74 12.25 -14.48
C PRO A 155 -2.91 11.27 -14.54
N ILE A 156 -3.87 11.46 -13.65
CA ILE A 156 -5.09 10.67 -13.52
C ILE A 156 -6.26 11.63 -13.66
N ILE A 157 -7.07 11.41 -14.69
CA ILE A 157 -8.30 12.17 -14.96
C ILE A 157 -9.45 11.17 -14.80
N PRO A 158 -10.16 11.19 -13.65
CA PRO A 158 -11.19 10.20 -13.33
C PRO A 158 -12.19 9.97 -14.47
N GLY A 159 -12.51 8.70 -14.73
CA GLY A 159 -13.39 8.27 -15.82
C GLY A 159 -12.80 8.41 -17.24
N LYS A 160 -11.66 9.10 -17.44
CA LYS A 160 -11.10 9.38 -18.77
C LYS A 160 -9.73 8.76 -19.03
N THR A 161 -8.92 8.56 -17.99
CA THR A 161 -7.62 7.88 -18.08
C THR A 161 -7.54 6.77 -17.04
N GLU A 162 -6.58 5.87 -17.19
CA GLU A 162 -6.29 4.88 -16.15
C GLU A 162 -6.05 5.55 -14.78
N CYS A 163 -6.62 4.95 -13.74
CA CYS A 163 -6.40 5.35 -12.35
C CYS A 163 -5.16 4.65 -11.78
N PHE A 164 -4.80 5.02 -10.55
CA PHE A 164 -3.63 4.43 -9.88
C PHE A 164 -3.69 2.90 -9.78
N ASP A 165 -4.89 2.33 -9.55
CA ASP A 165 -5.13 0.88 -9.37
C ASP A 165 -5.44 0.13 -10.69
N CYS A 166 -5.35 0.77 -11.85
CA CYS A 166 -5.46 0.07 -13.15
C CYS A 166 -4.31 -0.89 -13.41
N THR A 167 -3.14 -0.60 -12.83
CA THR A 167 -1.94 -1.42 -12.90
C THR A 167 -1.68 -2.07 -11.55
N LYS A 168 -1.41 -3.38 -11.56
CA LYS A 168 -1.09 -4.12 -10.34
C LYS A 168 0.21 -3.56 -9.76
N LYS A 169 0.18 -3.14 -8.49
CA LYS A 169 1.37 -2.70 -7.77
C LYS A 169 2.00 -3.91 -7.08
N GLU A 170 3.32 -4.00 -7.12
CA GLU A 170 4.04 -5.00 -6.34
C GLU A 170 3.74 -4.77 -4.86
N THR A 171 3.16 -5.77 -4.21
CA THR A 171 2.96 -5.75 -2.77
C THR A 171 4.30 -5.98 -2.07
N PRO A 172 4.54 -5.36 -0.90
CA PRO A 172 5.71 -5.69 -0.10
C PRO A 172 5.84 -7.20 0.09
N LYS A 173 7.06 -7.73 -0.03
CA LYS A 173 7.30 -9.18 0.12
C LYS A 173 6.90 -9.60 1.53
N THR A 174 5.90 -10.47 1.64
CA THR A 174 5.54 -11.15 2.88
C THR A 174 6.27 -12.49 2.94
N PHE A 175 6.80 -12.82 4.11
CA PHE A 175 7.50 -14.07 4.34
C PHE A 175 6.62 -15.00 5.19
N PRO A 176 6.51 -16.29 4.86
CA PRO A 176 5.76 -17.24 5.68
C PRO A 176 6.27 -17.26 7.13
N VAL A 177 5.37 -17.31 8.11
CA VAL A 177 5.72 -17.29 9.54
C VAL A 177 6.67 -18.43 9.91
N CYS A 178 6.47 -19.63 9.34
CA CYS A 178 7.37 -20.78 9.54
C CYS A 178 8.80 -20.53 9.03
N THR A 179 8.98 -19.70 7.99
CA THR A 179 10.30 -19.31 7.49
C THR A 179 10.97 -18.34 8.45
N ILE A 180 10.22 -17.39 9.02
CA ILE A 180 10.75 -16.41 9.98
C ILE A 180 11.10 -17.08 11.32
N ARG A 181 10.21 -17.92 11.85
CA ARG A 181 10.35 -18.53 13.18
C ARG A 181 11.29 -19.73 13.20
N SER A 182 11.21 -20.61 12.20
CA SER A 182 11.85 -21.93 12.29
C SER A 182 12.97 -22.13 11.28
N THR A 183 12.90 -21.54 10.10
CA THR A 183 13.87 -21.86 9.04
C THR A 183 14.30 -20.66 8.19
N PRO A 184 14.90 -19.62 8.80
CA PRO A 184 15.44 -18.48 8.06
C PRO A 184 16.56 -18.95 7.13
N SER A 185 16.71 -18.26 6.00
CA SER A 185 17.69 -18.57 4.94
C SER A 185 18.33 -17.32 4.35
N LEU A 186 17.73 -16.14 4.57
CA LEU A 186 18.22 -14.85 4.10
C LEU A 186 18.32 -13.88 5.29
N PRO A 187 19.24 -12.88 5.23
CA PRO A 187 19.37 -11.87 6.29
C PRO A 187 18.05 -11.15 6.61
N VAL A 188 17.22 -10.89 5.58
CA VAL A 188 15.89 -10.27 5.76
C VAL A 188 14.97 -11.09 6.66
N HIS A 189 15.07 -12.42 6.68
CA HIS A 189 14.24 -13.26 7.56
C HIS A 189 14.62 -13.04 9.04
N CYS A 190 15.91 -12.92 9.35
CA CYS A 190 16.40 -12.63 10.69
C CYS A 190 16.03 -11.21 11.14
N ILE A 191 16.06 -10.24 10.23
CA ILE A 191 15.70 -8.85 10.49
C ILE A 191 14.19 -8.73 10.75
N VAL A 192 13.35 -9.38 9.93
CA VAL A 192 11.90 -9.44 10.13
C VAL A 192 11.55 -10.13 11.45
N TRP A 193 12.27 -11.21 11.81
CA TRP A 193 12.12 -11.85 13.12
C TRP A 193 12.46 -10.89 14.27
N ALA A 194 13.60 -10.20 14.20
CA ALA A 194 14.03 -9.30 15.27
C ALA A 194 13.09 -8.10 15.42
N LYS A 195 12.65 -7.50 14.31
CA LYS A 195 11.79 -6.32 14.28
C LYS A 195 10.33 -6.65 14.63
N ASN A 196 9.71 -7.56 13.90
CA ASN A 196 8.25 -7.75 13.96
C ASN A 196 7.84 -8.75 15.04
N PHE A 197 8.70 -9.73 15.36
CA PHE A 197 8.39 -10.75 16.36
C PHE A 197 9.03 -10.41 17.71
N LEU A 198 10.37 -10.33 17.77
CA LEU A 198 11.07 -10.16 19.04
C LEU A 198 10.83 -8.79 19.69
N PHE A 199 11.09 -7.70 18.97
CA PHE A 199 10.96 -6.35 19.51
C PHE A 199 9.50 -6.04 19.90
N GLY A 200 8.56 -6.35 19.00
CA GLY A 200 7.13 -6.18 19.27
C GLY A 200 6.64 -6.92 20.51
N GLN A 201 7.12 -8.15 20.73
CA GLN A 201 6.73 -8.95 21.90
C GLN A 201 7.35 -8.47 23.22
N LEU A 202 8.55 -7.89 23.18
CA LEU A 202 9.24 -7.45 24.39
C LEU A 202 8.85 -6.03 24.81
N PHE A 203 8.57 -5.13 23.86
CA PHE A 203 8.45 -3.70 24.14
C PHE A 203 7.18 -3.00 23.62
N SER A 204 6.43 -3.57 22.66
CA SER A 204 5.25 -2.89 22.10
C SER A 204 3.96 -3.14 22.89
N SER A 205 3.00 -2.22 22.74
CA SER A 205 1.64 -2.29 23.31
C SER A 205 0.80 -3.45 22.75
N SER A 206 1.09 -3.91 21.52
CA SER A 206 0.38 -5.02 20.85
C SER A 206 0.56 -6.37 21.55
N ALA A 207 1.57 -6.50 22.43
CA ALA A 207 1.76 -7.68 23.26
C ALA A 207 0.61 -7.87 24.27
N ASN A 208 -0.02 -6.77 24.73
CA ASN A 208 -1.21 -6.83 25.57
C ASN A 208 -2.47 -7.17 24.77
N ASP A 209 -2.58 -6.73 23.52
CA ASP A 209 -3.76 -6.99 22.68
C ASP A 209 -3.77 -8.43 22.15
N ILE A 210 -2.64 -8.98 21.68
CA ILE A 210 -2.55 -10.41 21.30
C ILE A 210 -2.82 -11.32 22.51
N ALA A 211 -2.36 -10.92 23.70
CA ALA A 211 -2.61 -11.66 24.93
C ALA A 211 -4.06 -11.55 25.44
N ASN A 212 -4.78 -10.48 25.11
CA ASN A 212 -6.18 -10.27 25.50
C ASN A 212 -7.18 -10.82 24.46
N GLU A 213 -6.89 -10.72 23.16
CA GLU A 213 -7.71 -11.30 22.08
C GLU A 213 -7.69 -12.84 22.13
N GLN A 214 -6.51 -13.45 22.35
CA GLN A 214 -6.40 -14.92 22.50
C GLN A 214 -7.02 -15.47 23.80
N MET A 215 -7.36 -14.61 24.76
CA MET A 215 -8.03 -15.04 25.99
C MET A 215 -9.57 -14.97 25.89
N ASN A 216 -10.13 -14.26 24.90
CA ASN A 216 -11.56 -13.98 24.81
C ASN A 216 -12.31 -14.65 23.65
N GLU A 217 -11.64 -15.37 22.74
CA GLU A 217 -12.32 -16.24 21.78
C GLU A 217 -11.87 -17.70 21.92
N GLN A 218 -12.86 -18.59 22.04
CA GLN A 218 -12.71 -20.03 22.25
C GLN A 218 -12.19 -20.80 21.01
N ASP A 219 -11.73 -20.09 19.98
CA ASP A 219 -11.33 -20.66 18.69
C ASP A 219 -9.83 -20.43 18.45
N TRP A 220 -9.04 -21.47 18.73
CA TRP A 220 -7.60 -21.49 18.48
C TRP A 220 -7.27 -21.89 17.02
N GLY A 221 -8.28 -22.01 16.15
CA GLY A 221 -8.15 -22.40 14.75
C GLY A 221 -7.79 -23.87 14.53
N THR A 222 -7.76 -24.67 15.61
CA THR A 222 -7.42 -26.10 15.62
C THR A 222 -8.10 -26.77 16.82
N ASP A 223 -8.67 -27.95 16.60
CA ASP A 223 -9.22 -28.80 17.67
C ASP A 223 -8.15 -29.72 18.29
N ASP A 224 -6.89 -29.64 17.82
CA ASP A 224 -5.79 -30.47 18.32
C ASP A 224 -5.31 -29.97 19.70
N VAL A 225 -5.59 -30.78 20.72
CA VAL A 225 -5.23 -30.54 22.12
C VAL A 225 -3.73 -30.38 22.32
N GLU A 226 -2.88 -31.08 21.56
CA GLU A 226 -1.43 -30.93 21.65
C GLU A 226 -0.95 -29.62 21.05
N GLU A 227 -1.58 -29.16 19.97
CA GLU A 227 -1.28 -27.89 19.33
C GLU A 227 -1.72 -26.71 20.21
N ILE A 228 -2.92 -26.79 20.79
CA ILE A 228 -3.43 -25.82 21.77
C ILE A 228 -2.49 -25.73 22.99
N ASN A 229 -2.01 -26.86 23.51
CA ASN A 229 -1.09 -26.87 24.65
C ASN A 229 0.30 -26.30 24.30
N ARG A 230 0.79 -26.52 23.07
CA ARG A 230 2.03 -25.89 22.59
C ARG A 230 1.88 -24.38 22.47
N ILE A 231 0.78 -23.91 21.87
CA ILE A 231 0.49 -22.48 21.73
C ILE A 231 0.39 -21.82 23.11
N LYS A 232 -0.32 -22.43 24.07
CA LYS A 232 -0.39 -21.94 25.46
C LYS A 232 0.97 -21.86 26.13
N ASN A 233 1.82 -22.88 25.94
CA ASN A 233 3.16 -22.89 26.51
C ASN A 233 4.05 -21.80 25.89
N GLU A 234 4.01 -21.62 24.56
CA GLU A 234 4.72 -20.53 23.89
C GLU A 234 4.25 -19.15 24.37
N THR A 235 2.94 -18.92 24.50
CA THR A 235 2.38 -17.66 25.00
C THR A 235 2.81 -17.37 26.45
N ASN A 236 2.90 -18.39 27.30
CA ASN A 236 3.38 -18.25 28.67
C ASN A 236 4.89 -17.93 28.74
N GLU A 237 5.71 -18.63 27.96
CA GLU A 237 7.16 -18.37 27.86
C GLU A 237 7.44 -16.95 27.36
N LEU A 238 6.59 -16.40 26.49
CA LEU A 238 6.70 -15.02 26.00
C LEU A 238 6.32 -14.00 27.07
N LYS A 239 5.24 -14.23 27.84
CA LYS A 239 4.87 -13.39 28.99
C LYS A 239 5.97 -13.33 30.04
N GLU A 240 6.69 -14.44 30.26
CA GLU A 240 7.82 -14.46 31.19
C GLU A 240 8.96 -13.54 30.74
N LEU A 241 9.30 -13.51 29.45
CA LEU A 241 10.32 -12.59 28.93
C LEU A 241 9.89 -11.13 29.07
N GLN A 242 8.62 -10.83 28.79
CA GLN A 242 8.09 -9.48 28.95
C GLN A 242 8.09 -9.04 30.42
N ASN A 243 7.76 -9.94 31.35
CA ASN A 243 7.85 -9.68 32.79
C ASN A 243 9.28 -9.34 33.23
N ILE A 244 10.31 -9.94 32.62
CA ILE A 244 11.71 -9.55 32.88
C ILE A 244 11.95 -8.10 32.47
N ILE A 245 11.49 -7.70 31.28
CA ILE A 245 11.62 -6.31 30.80
C ILE A 245 10.89 -5.35 31.74
N ILE A 246 9.63 -5.65 32.11
CA ILE A 246 8.80 -4.83 33.01
C ILE A 246 9.43 -4.72 34.40
N SER A 247 10.04 -5.80 34.91
CA SER A 247 10.68 -5.79 36.24
C SER A 247 11.88 -4.84 36.34
N GLY A 248 12.49 -4.45 35.22
CA GLY A 248 13.70 -3.65 35.21
C GLY A 248 14.95 -4.39 35.71
N ASP A 249 14.88 -5.70 35.96
CA ASP A 249 16.00 -6.49 36.49
C ASP A 249 17.04 -6.80 35.40
N LYS A 250 18.06 -5.94 35.32
CA LYS A 250 19.16 -6.03 34.35
C LYS A 250 19.97 -7.32 34.46
N SER A 251 19.98 -7.97 35.64
CA SER A 251 20.71 -9.23 35.82
C SER A 251 20.10 -10.38 35.00
N ARG A 252 18.82 -10.27 34.67
CA ARG A 252 18.03 -11.28 33.95
C ARG A 252 18.04 -11.11 32.42
N ILE A 253 18.77 -10.13 31.88
CA ILE A 253 18.98 -10.01 30.42
C ILE A 253 19.67 -11.27 29.89
N ARG A 254 20.54 -11.89 30.71
CA ARG A 254 21.17 -13.17 30.40
C ARG A 254 20.15 -14.31 30.22
N ASP A 255 19.05 -14.29 30.96
CA ASP A 255 17.97 -15.28 30.82
C ASP A 255 17.29 -15.12 29.46
N ILE A 256 17.07 -13.88 29.00
CA ILE A 256 16.50 -13.58 27.68
C ILE A 256 17.38 -14.14 26.56
N ILE A 257 18.68 -13.86 26.61
CA ILE A 257 19.65 -14.39 25.62
C ILE A 257 19.67 -15.91 25.64
N SER A 258 19.74 -16.51 26.83
CA SER A 258 19.79 -17.96 27.00
C SER A 258 18.52 -18.63 26.47
N LYS A 259 17.36 -18.05 26.72
CA LYS A 259 16.08 -18.54 26.20
C LYS A 259 16.07 -18.48 24.67
N LEU A 260 16.30 -17.30 24.09
CA LEU A 260 16.10 -17.06 22.65
C LEU A 260 17.14 -17.72 21.75
N PHE A 261 18.41 -17.74 22.18
CA PHE A 261 19.53 -18.12 21.33
C PHE A 261 20.19 -19.45 21.74
N ILE A 262 19.74 -20.06 22.84
CA ILE A 262 20.17 -21.39 23.29
C ILE A 262 18.97 -22.34 23.35
N GLN A 263 18.06 -22.14 24.31
CA GLN A 263 16.97 -23.08 24.59
C GLN A 263 16.01 -23.22 23.41
N ASP A 264 15.57 -22.11 22.80
CA ASP A 264 14.68 -22.14 21.64
C ASP A 264 15.35 -22.83 20.43
N ILE A 265 16.66 -22.67 20.26
CA ILE A 265 17.42 -23.33 19.19
C ILE A 265 17.57 -24.83 19.48
N GLU A 266 17.84 -25.22 20.71
CA GLU A 266 17.88 -26.62 21.15
C GLU A 266 16.52 -27.31 20.95
N LYS A 267 15.42 -26.66 21.33
CA LYS A 267 14.05 -27.12 21.05
C LYS A 267 13.82 -27.32 19.55
N LEU A 268 14.27 -26.36 18.73
CA LEU A 268 14.12 -26.40 17.28
C LEU A 268 14.94 -27.53 16.63
N LEU A 269 16.09 -27.87 17.20
CA LEU A 269 16.93 -28.99 16.75
C LEU A 269 16.27 -30.36 16.92
N LEU A 270 15.30 -30.51 17.84
CA LEU A 270 14.53 -31.74 18.05
C LEU A 270 13.61 -32.07 16.86
N ILE A 271 13.28 -31.10 16.01
CA ILE A 271 12.42 -31.29 14.85
C ILE A 271 13.26 -31.84 13.67
N GLU A 272 13.66 -33.10 13.73
CA GLU A 272 14.62 -33.73 12.80
C GLU A 272 14.25 -33.59 11.31
N ASN A 273 12.94 -33.58 11.00
CA ASN A 273 12.46 -33.46 9.62
C ASN A 273 12.87 -32.15 8.93
N LEU A 274 13.03 -31.04 9.68
CA LEU A 274 13.42 -29.74 9.11
C LEU A 274 14.86 -29.72 8.58
N TRP A 275 15.70 -30.60 9.11
CA TRP A 275 17.16 -30.58 8.91
C TRP A 275 17.68 -31.64 7.95
N LYS A 276 16.77 -32.38 7.28
CA LYS A 276 17.15 -33.39 6.28
C LYS A 276 17.83 -32.78 5.05
N THR A 277 17.39 -31.58 4.64
CA THR A 277 17.86 -30.88 3.44
C THR A 277 18.53 -29.54 3.76
N ARG A 278 18.62 -29.16 5.04
CA ARG A 278 19.11 -27.85 5.50
C ARG A 278 20.20 -28.02 6.54
N ALA A 279 21.14 -27.08 6.58
CA ALA A 279 22.16 -27.04 7.64
C ALA A 279 21.49 -26.82 9.01
N LYS A 280 21.94 -27.57 10.01
CA LYS A 280 21.45 -27.43 11.39
C LYS A 280 21.94 -26.10 12.00
N PRO A 281 21.08 -25.35 12.69
CA PRO A 281 21.50 -24.17 13.44
C PRO A 281 22.42 -24.58 14.60
N VAL A 282 23.29 -23.66 15.02
CA VAL A 282 24.21 -23.86 16.14
C VAL A 282 23.82 -22.90 17.25
N ALA A 283 23.31 -23.45 18.36
CA ALA A 283 22.98 -22.68 19.56
C ALA A 283 24.22 -21.96 20.12
N LEU A 284 24.01 -20.80 20.76
CA LEU A 284 25.10 -20.13 21.47
C LEU A 284 25.61 -20.97 22.63
N THR A 285 26.91 -20.89 22.91
CA THR A 285 27.53 -21.60 24.03
C THR A 285 27.65 -20.70 25.26
N PRO A 286 27.58 -21.25 26.49
CA PRO A 286 27.82 -20.48 27.71
C PRO A 286 29.18 -19.76 27.74
N LYS A 287 30.19 -20.33 27.04
CA LYS A 287 31.51 -19.73 26.90
C LYS A 287 31.46 -18.42 26.10
N GLN A 288 30.75 -18.40 24.96
CA GLN A 288 30.59 -17.18 24.15
C GLN A 288 29.86 -16.07 24.92
N LEU A 289 28.86 -16.43 25.74
CA LEU A 289 28.22 -15.46 26.63
C LEU A 289 29.22 -14.89 27.63
N GLN A 290 30.01 -15.75 28.28
CA GLN A 290 31.02 -15.30 29.26
C GLN A 290 32.12 -14.44 28.62
N GLU A 291 32.56 -14.78 27.41
CA GLU A 291 33.54 -13.98 26.66
C GLU A 291 32.96 -12.61 26.30
N SER A 292 31.68 -12.54 25.89
CA SER A 292 31.00 -11.26 25.61
C SER A 292 30.84 -10.37 26.86
N GLU A 293 30.61 -10.96 28.05
CA GLU A 293 30.54 -10.22 29.32
C GLU A 293 31.88 -9.56 29.69
N GLN A 294 33.01 -10.13 29.23
CA GLN A 294 34.35 -9.59 29.50
C GLN A 294 34.71 -8.38 28.62
N LEU A 295 34.03 -8.16 27.50
CA LEU A 295 34.26 -6.97 26.65
C LEU A 295 33.81 -5.66 27.32
N GLY A 296 32.94 -5.72 28.33
CA GLY A 296 32.44 -4.55 29.03
C GLY A 296 31.56 -3.64 28.15
N ASP A 297 31.57 -2.33 28.43
CA ASP A 297 30.75 -1.35 27.71
C ASP A 297 31.27 -1.10 26.28
N VAL A 298 30.53 -1.58 25.28
CA VAL A 298 30.88 -1.39 23.87
C VAL A 298 30.23 -0.11 23.32
N ASN A 299 30.92 1.01 23.50
CA ASN A 299 30.50 2.34 23.05
C ASN A 299 31.22 2.79 21.76
N HIS A 300 30.57 3.65 20.97
CA HIS A 300 31.15 4.28 19.77
C HIS A 300 31.58 3.31 18.65
N LEU A 301 30.78 2.27 18.40
CA LEU A 301 31.01 1.37 17.26
C LEU A 301 30.67 2.04 15.93
N ASN A 302 31.44 1.72 14.89
CA ASN A 302 31.14 2.14 13.52
C ASN A 302 29.95 1.31 12.99
N LEU A 303 28.83 1.98 12.71
CA LEU A 303 27.59 1.34 12.24
C LEU A 303 27.69 0.77 10.82
N ASN A 304 28.71 1.19 10.05
CA ASN A 304 28.95 0.70 8.69
C ASN A 304 29.83 -0.57 8.66
N GLU A 305 30.42 -0.94 9.79
CA GLU A 305 31.24 -2.14 9.91
C GLU A 305 30.41 -3.33 10.39
N ILE A 306 30.87 -4.53 10.02
CA ILE A 306 30.30 -5.79 10.52
C ILE A 306 31.01 -6.12 11.82
N TRP A 307 30.24 -6.27 12.90
CA TRP A 307 30.78 -6.63 14.22
C TRP A 307 30.82 -8.15 14.40
N ASP A 308 31.82 -8.63 15.15
CA ASP A 308 31.93 -10.03 15.55
C ASP A 308 30.82 -10.44 16.54
N LEU A 309 30.67 -11.74 16.75
CA LEU A 309 29.55 -12.29 17.53
C LEU A 309 29.58 -11.79 18.98
N GLU A 310 30.75 -11.76 19.59
CA GLU A 310 30.96 -11.35 20.97
C GLU A 310 30.57 -9.87 21.16
N THR A 311 30.93 -9.00 20.21
CA THR A 311 30.50 -7.60 20.18
C THR A 311 28.99 -7.48 20.01
N GLN A 312 28.37 -8.27 19.12
CA GLN A 312 26.91 -8.23 18.92
C GLN A 312 26.16 -8.62 20.21
N ILE A 313 26.62 -9.64 20.94
CA ILE A 313 26.01 -10.10 22.20
C ILE A 313 26.19 -9.03 23.29
N ALA A 314 27.40 -8.48 23.45
CA ALA A 314 27.65 -7.43 24.43
C ALA A 314 26.79 -6.19 24.16
N LYS A 315 26.67 -5.80 22.88
CA LYS A 315 25.85 -4.67 22.46
C LYS A 315 24.35 -4.91 22.64
N PHE A 316 23.87 -6.12 22.34
CA PHE A 316 22.49 -6.53 22.60
C PHE A 316 22.14 -6.41 24.09
N THR A 317 23.03 -6.86 24.98
CA THR A 317 22.85 -6.74 26.44
C THR A 317 22.75 -5.28 26.87
N GLN A 318 23.69 -4.44 26.40
CA GLN A 318 23.74 -3.02 26.73
C GLN A 318 22.47 -2.29 26.28
N ILE A 319 22.03 -2.53 25.04
CA ILE A 319 20.88 -1.82 24.46
C ILE A 319 19.56 -2.30 25.07
N THR A 320 19.44 -3.59 25.39
CA THR A 320 18.30 -4.13 26.13
C THR A 320 18.18 -3.46 27.50
N SER A 321 19.30 -3.28 28.22
CA SER A 321 19.28 -2.55 29.49
C SER A 321 18.80 -1.11 29.34
N LYS A 322 19.18 -0.40 28.28
CA LYS A 322 18.73 0.98 28.03
C LYS A 322 17.24 1.03 27.70
N LEU A 323 16.75 0.10 26.87
CA LEU A 323 15.34 0.00 26.53
C LEU A 323 14.48 -0.36 27.76
N MET A 324 14.97 -1.21 28.67
CA MET A 324 14.32 -1.48 29.96
C MET A 324 14.19 -0.21 30.81
N ASP A 325 15.23 0.63 30.86
CA ASP A 325 15.18 1.91 31.57
C ASP A 325 14.15 2.86 30.93
N ARG A 326 14.09 2.92 29.60
CA ARG A 326 13.11 3.72 28.84
C ARG A 326 11.68 3.23 28.98
N TYR A 327 11.47 1.92 29.09
CA TYR A 327 10.14 1.32 29.22
C TYR A 327 9.42 1.82 30.48
N ASN A 328 10.17 2.07 31.57
CA ASN A 328 9.63 2.66 32.80
C ASN A 328 9.03 4.06 32.60
N THR A 329 9.49 4.81 31.58
CA THR A 329 9.01 6.17 31.28
C THR A 329 8.02 6.23 30.12
N GLU A 330 8.18 5.36 29.11
CA GLU A 330 7.44 5.43 27.85
C GLU A 330 6.21 4.49 27.81
N SER A 331 6.07 3.55 28.77
CA SER A 331 5.01 2.53 28.92
C SER A 331 4.80 1.55 27.76
N ALA A 332 5.11 1.93 26.53
CA ALA A 332 5.30 1.08 25.35
C ALA A 332 6.32 1.73 24.42
N ILE A 333 7.18 0.92 23.80
CA ILE A 333 8.19 1.38 22.84
C ILE A 333 7.95 0.65 21.53
N ASP A 334 7.60 1.39 20.49
CA ASP A 334 7.50 0.88 19.12
C ASP A 334 8.84 1.02 18.39
N PHE A 335 9.07 0.16 17.40
CA PHE A 335 10.30 0.20 16.62
C PHE A 335 10.34 1.46 15.75
N ASP A 336 11.38 2.28 15.91
CA ASP A 336 11.69 3.41 15.05
C ASP A 336 13.11 3.28 14.48
N LYS A 337 13.21 3.16 13.15
CA LYS A 337 14.49 3.05 12.43
C LYS A 337 15.43 4.25 12.66
N ASP A 338 14.89 5.40 13.10
CA ASP A 338 15.64 6.62 13.38
C ASP A 338 15.94 6.80 14.88
N ASP A 339 15.40 5.92 15.74
CA ASP A 339 15.81 5.74 17.13
C ASP A 339 17.00 4.76 17.20
N GLN A 340 18.13 5.24 17.71
CA GLN A 340 19.36 4.47 17.83
C GLN A 340 19.18 3.21 18.68
N ASP A 341 18.42 3.29 19.78
CA ASP A 341 18.30 2.16 20.70
C ASP A 341 17.48 1.02 20.08
N THR A 342 16.35 1.36 19.45
CA THR A 342 15.49 0.34 18.81
C THR A 342 16.15 -0.26 17.57
N LEU A 343 16.90 0.54 16.81
CA LEU A 343 17.65 0.07 15.65
C LEU A 343 18.79 -0.86 16.05
N GLU A 344 19.61 -0.49 17.04
CA GLU A 344 20.72 -1.32 17.52
C GLU A 344 20.21 -2.63 18.14
N PHE A 345 19.07 -2.62 18.85
CA PHE A 345 18.43 -3.84 19.32
C PHE A 345 18.06 -4.78 18.18
N VAL A 346 17.35 -4.29 17.17
CA VAL A 346 16.95 -5.11 16.02
C VAL A 346 18.16 -5.63 15.26
N ALA A 347 19.19 -4.78 15.07
CA ALA A 347 20.39 -5.15 14.34
C ALA A 347 21.20 -6.24 15.05
N THR A 348 21.45 -6.09 16.35
CA THR A 348 22.20 -7.06 17.14
C THR A 348 21.45 -8.39 17.26
N ALA A 349 20.14 -8.36 17.53
CA ALA A 349 19.31 -9.57 17.58
C ALA A 349 19.27 -10.32 16.23
N ALA A 350 19.11 -9.57 15.12
CA ALA A 350 19.09 -10.16 13.79
C ALA A 350 20.44 -10.79 13.42
N ASN A 351 21.55 -10.14 13.76
CA ASN A 351 22.89 -10.65 13.46
C ASN A 351 23.26 -11.88 14.31
N ILE A 352 22.92 -11.90 15.59
CA ILE A 352 23.10 -13.09 16.44
C ILE A 352 22.32 -14.27 15.83
N ARG A 353 21.05 -14.04 15.44
CA ARG A 353 20.25 -15.07 14.77
C ARG A 353 20.84 -15.47 13.41
N ALA A 354 21.32 -14.53 12.60
CA ALA A 354 21.95 -14.84 11.33
C ALA A 354 23.17 -15.76 11.52
N HIS A 355 24.00 -15.49 12.53
CA HIS A 355 25.14 -16.33 12.89
C HIS A 355 24.72 -17.77 13.24
N ILE A 356 23.69 -17.93 14.09
CA ILE A 356 23.16 -19.25 14.51
C ILE A 356 22.73 -20.11 13.31
N PHE A 357 22.17 -19.49 12.27
CA PHE A 357 21.67 -20.18 11.07
C PHE A 357 22.68 -20.19 9.90
N HIS A 358 23.94 -19.81 10.12
CA HIS A 358 24.99 -19.72 9.09
C HIS A 358 24.65 -18.77 7.93
N ILE A 359 23.91 -17.70 8.25
CA ILE A 359 23.51 -16.64 7.31
C ILE A 359 24.51 -15.49 7.40
N PRO A 360 24.90 -14.86 6.28
CA PRO A 360 25.77 -13.68 6.30
C PRO A 360 25.21 -12.57 7.17
N VAL A 361 25.99 -12.17 8.19
CA VAL A 361 25.69 -11.01 9.04
C VAL A 361 25.83 -9.71 8.24
N LYS A 362 25.17 -8.66 8.72
CA LYS A 362 25.12 -7.35 8.05
C LYS A 362 25.52 -6.23 9.01
N SER A 363 26.03 -5.13 8.46
CA SER A 363 26.28 -3.92 9.25
C SER A 363 24.96 -3.36 9.78
N VAL A 364 25.00 -2.56 10.86
CA VAL A 364 23.80 -1.89 11.38
C VAL A 364 23.19 -0.97 10.31
N PHE A 365 24.03 -0.35 9.48
CA PHE A 365 23.59 0.47 8.35
C PHE A 365 22.79 -0.34 7.31
N ASP A 366 23.28 -1.52 6.91
CA ASP A 366 22.56 -2.39 5.97
C ASP A 366 21.24 -2.91 6.57
N ILE A 367 21.25 -3.23 7.87
CA ILE A 367 20.04 -3.66 8.57
C ILE A 367 19.03 -2.51 8.65
N LYS A 368 19.47 -1.27 8.90
CA LYS A 368 18.60 -0.09 8.88
C LYS A 368 17.86 0.03 7.55
N GLN A 369 18.51 -0.24 6.42
CA GLN A 369 17.87 -0.21 5.11
C GLN A 369 16.79 -1.27 4.95
N ILE A 370 17.07 -2.49 5.38
CA ILE A 370 16.13 -3.62 5.25
C ILE A 370 14.97 -3.50 6.26
N ALA A 371 15.28 -3.24 7.53
CA ALA A 371 14.30 -3.10 8.61
C ALA A 371 13.40 -1.86 8.42
N GLY A 372 13.98 -0.77 7.91
CA GLY A 372 13.27 0.47 7.64
C GLY A 372 12.53 0.50 6.30
N ASN A 373 12.62 -0.56 5.48
CA ASN A 373 12.16 -0.56 4.09
C ASN A 373 12.63 0.71 3.34
N ILE A 374 13.90 1.11 3.55
CA ILE A 374 14.39 2.41 3.09
C ILE A 374 14.47 2.41 1.58
N ILE A 375 13.56 3.16 0.94
CA ILE A 375 13.65 3.49 -0.47
C ILE A 375 14.76 4.55 -0.60
N PRO A 376 15.83 4.29 -1.39
CA PRO A 376 16.84 5.30 -1.67
C PRO A 376 16.18 6.55 -2.20
N ALA A 377 16.59 7.74 -1.76
CA ALA A 377 15.94 8.97 -2.18
C ALA A 377 16.99 10.06 -2.39
N ILE A 378 16.95 10.66 -3.58
CA ILE A 378 17.96 11.63 -4.05
C ILE A 378 17.25 12.94 -4.36
N ALA A 379 17.80 14.05 -3.86
CA ALA A 379 17.24 15.39 -4.04
C ALA A 379 17.02 15.73 -5.53
N THR A 380 17.98 15.39 -6.40
CA THR A 380 17.89 15.66 -7.83
C THR A 380 16.74 14.90 -8.50
N THR A 381 16.50 13.65 -8.12
CA THR A 381 15.38 12.87 -8.68
C THR A 381 14.05 13.45 -8.23
N ASN A 382 13.93 13.84 -6.95
CA ASN A 382 12.73 14.50 -6.44
C ASN A 382 12.45 15.83 -7.17
N ALA A 383 13.49 16.64 -7.42
CA ALA A 383 13.37 17.90 -8.14
C ALA A 383 12.92 17.71 -9.61
N ILE A 384 13.46 16.70 -10.31
CA ILE A 384 13.04 16.36 -11.67
C ILE A 384 11.57 15.97 -11.69
N ILE A 385 11.14 15.07 -10.80
CA ILE A 385 9.77 14.58 -10.75
C ILE A 385 8.78 15.68 -10.32
N ALA A 386 9.14 16.51 -9.34
CA ALA A 386 8.33 17.67 -8.95
C ALA A 386 8.17 18.67 -10.10
N GLY A 387 9.26 18.97 -10.82
CA GLY A 387 9.23 19.85 -11.99
C GLY A 387 8.36 19.30 -13.11
N LEU A 388 8.43 17.99 -13.37
CA LEU A 388 7.56 17.36 -14.37
C LEU A 388 6.09 17.37 -13.93
N SER A 389 5.82 17.12 -12.64
CA SER A 389 4.45 17.15 -12.08
C SER A 389 3.84 18.55 -12.18
N SER A 390 4.58 19.59 -11.75
CA SER A 390 4.13 20.98 -11.83
C SER A 390 3.90 21.42 -13.28
N LEU A 391 4.78 21.06 -14.22
CA LEU A 391 4.57 21.33 -15.65
C LEU A 391 3.36 20.60 -16.22
N MET A 392 3.12 19.35 -15.82
CA MET A 392 1.99 18.57 -16.31
C MET A 392 0.65 19.12 -15.81
N SER A 393 0.63 19.74 -14.64
CA SER A 393 -0.57 20.43 -14.11
C SER A 393 -1.10 21.50 -15.07
N LEU A 394 -0.20 22.21 -15.78
CA LEU A 394 -0.60 23.21 -16.78
C LEU A 394 -1.35 22.59 -17.95
N ARG A 395 -1.00 21.36 -18.34
CA ARG A 395 -1.72 20.62 -19.40
C ARG A 395 -3.03 20.03 -18.89
N VAL A 396 -3.03 19.47 -17.68
CA VAL A 396 -4.24 18.91 -17.04
C VAL A 396 -5.32 19.99 -16.85
N LEU A 397 -4.92 21.18 -16.39
CA LEU A 397 -5.81 22.33 -16.23
C LEU A 397 -6.08 23.09 -17.54
N ASN A 398 -5.47 22.64 -18.64
CA ASN A 398 -5.57 23.21 -19.99
C ASN A 398 -5.26 24.72 -20.04
N LEU A 399 -4.15 25.12 -19.39
CA LEU A 399 -3.74 26.53 -19.21
C LEU A 399 -2.83 27.05 -20.33
N LEU A 400 -2.34 26.17 -21.20
CA LEU A 400 -1.40 26.53 -22.25
C LEU A 400 -2.15 26.93 -23.53
N LYS A 401 -2.15 28.23 -23.85
CA LYS A 401 -2.81 28.80 -25.03
C LYS A 401 -2.43 28.10 -26.35
N TYR A 402 -1.16 27.74 -26.51
CA TYR A 402 -0.61 27.17 -27.74
C TYR A 402 -0.46 25.64 -27.72
N ALA A 403 -0.81 24.99 -26.60
CA ALA A 403 -0.70 23.55 -26.42
C ALA A 403 -1.94 23.02 -25.68
N LYS A 404 -3.10 23.34 -26.24
CA LYS A 404 -4.39 22.89 -25.70
C LYS A 404 -4.47 21.37 -25.70
N VAL A 405 -5.12 20.85 -24.67
CA VAL A 405 -5.42 19.42 -24.54
C VAL A 405 -6.87 19.19 -24.98
N ASP A 406 -7.04 18.50 -26.10
CA ASP A 406 -8.37 18.15 -26.62
C ASP A 406 -8.88 16.85 -25.97
N LYS A 407 -8.02 15.83 -25.90
CA LYS A 407 -8.33 14.57 -25.21
C LYS A 407 -7.42 14.40 -23.99
N PRO A 408 -7.96 13.93 -22.85
CA PRO A 408 -7.16 13.54 -21.68
C PRO A 408 -5.99 12.60 -22.01
N THR A 409 -6.16 11.70 -22.98
CA THR A 409 -5.14 10.75 -23.45
C THR A 409 -4.02 11.39 -24.28
N ASP A 410 -4.14 12.67 -24.65
CA ASP A 410 -3.05 13.43 -25.29
C ASP A 410 -2.00 13.92 -24.27
N ILE A 411 -2.30 13.79 -22.98
CA ILE A 411 -1.35 14.04 -21.90
C ILE A 411 -0.43 12.83 -21.78
N ASN A 412 0.82 13.07 -21.41
CA ASN A 412 1.84 12.05 -21.25
C ASN A 412 2.07 11.74 -19.77
N MET A 413 2.40 10.49 -19.47
CA MET A 413 3.18 10.17 -18.28
C MET A 413 4.63 10.55 -18.53
N ALA A 414 5.44 10.57 -17.48
CA ALA A 414 6.89 10.64 -17.64
C ALA A 414 7.59 9.69 -16.66
N PHE A 415 8.68 9.07 -17.13
CA PHE A 415 9.56 8.21 -16.34
C PHE A 415 11.00 8.65 -16.56
N THR A 416 11.83 8.64 -15.52
CA THR A 416 13.28 8.75 -15.68
C THR A 416 13.82 7.48 -16.33
N ALA A 417 14.58 7.61 -17.40
CA ALA A 417 14.99 6.50 -18.26
C ALA A 417 16.40 5.94 -17.95
N LYS A 418 16.93 6.16 -16.75
CA LYS A 418 18.32 5.79 -16.43
C LYS A 418 18.52 4.28 -16.22
N ALA A 419 17.45 3.52 -15.97
CA ALA A 419 17.50 2.07 -15.75
C ALA A 419 17.29 1.20 -16.99
N SER A 420 16.85 1.76 -18.12
CA SER A 420 16.32 0.91 -19.21
C SER A 420 17.37 0.41 -20.19
N ASN A 421 18.62 0.94 -20.23
CA ASN A 421 19.66 0.62 -21.24
C ASN A 421 19.18 0.63 -22.71
N LEU A 422 17.95 1.08 -22.98
CA LEU A 422 17.20 0.87 -24.22
C LEU A 422 17.47 1.99 -25.25
N ALA A 423 18.07 3.11 -24.82
CA ALA A 423 18.48 4.19 -25.72
C ALA A 423 19.64 5.01 -25.12
N GLN A 424 20.75 5.12 -25.84
CA GLN A 424 21.97 5.79 -25.39
C GLN A 424 21.81 7.31 -25.12
N ASN A 425 20.72 7.94 -25.55
CA ASN A 425 20.49 9.39 -25.45
C ASN A 425 19.09 9.78 -24.94
N ARG A 426 18.37 8.87 -24.25
CA ARG A 426 17.04 9.16 -23.70
C ARG A 426 17.09 9.13 -22.18
N TYR A 427 16.86 10.29 -21.54
CA TYR A 427 16.85 10.43 -20.08
C TYR A 427 15.44 10.46 -19.48
N LEU A 428 14.43 10.73 -20.31
CA LEU A 428 13.01 10.68 -19.94
C LEU A 428 12.24 9.86 -20.98
N SER A 429 11.37 8.96 -20.52
CA SER A 429 10.37 8.30 -21.34
C SER A 429 9.02 8.96 -21.12
N ASN A 430 8.24 9.19 -22.18
CA ASN A 430 7.00 9.97 -22.16
C ASN A 430 5.81 9.24 -22.82
N PRO A 431 5.42 8.05 -22.35
CA PRO A 431 4.28 7.34 -22.92
C PRO A 431 3.00 8.15 -22.75
N LYS A 432 2.07 8.01 -23.71
CA LYS A 432 0.75 8.63 -23.63
C LYS A 432 -0.09 7.97 -22.53
N LEU A 433 -1.00 8.72 -21.94
CA LEU A 433 -2.02 8.14 -21.06
C LEU A 433 -2.95 7.25 -21.87
N VAL A 434 -3.35 6.14 -21.25
CA VAL A 434 -4.33 5.21 -21.80
C VAL A 434 -5.67 5.39 -21.11
N SER A 435 -6.73 4.98 -21.79
CA SER A 435 -8.08 4.92 -21.22
C SER A 435 -8.14 3.96 -20.03
N PRO A 436 -9.14 4.09 -19.12
CA PRO A 436 -9.32 3.18 -18.01
C PRO A 436 -9.28 1.70 -18.42
N ASN A 437 -8.58 0.89 -17.65
CA ASN A 437 -8.58 -0.56 -17.85
C ASN A 437 -9.99 -1.09 -17.54
N LYS A 438 -10.68 -1.64 -18.55
CA LYS A 438 -12.05 -2.19 -18.42
C LYS A 438 -12.21 -3.21 -17.29
N LYS A 439 -11.13 -3.89 -16.88
CA LYS A 439 -11.13 -4.87 -15.78
C LYS A 439 -10.79 -4.27 -14.41
N CYS A 440 -10.47 -2.98 -14.32
CA CYS A 440 -10.10 -2.32 -13.07
C CYS A 440 -11.26 -2.32 -12.08
N ALA A 441 -11.04 -2.91 -10.91
CA ALA A 441 -12.00 -2.95 -9.80
C ALA A 441 -12.25 -1.56 -9.17
N VAL A 442 -11.41 -0.57 -9.46
CA VAL A 442 -11.58 0.79 -8.93
C VAL A 442 -12.33 1.65 -9.95
N CYS A 443 -11.74 2.02 -11.08
CA CYS A 443 -12.32 3.06 -11.95
C CYS A 443 -13.25 2.58 -13.07
N SER A 444 -13.43 1.27 -13.28
CA SER A 444 -14.16 0.78 -14.47
C SER A 444 -15.29 -0.18 -14.15
N LYS A 445 -15.11 -1.09 -13.19
CA LYS A 445 -16.18 -2.04 -12.79
C LYS A 445 -17.19 -1.46 -11.82
N VAL A 446 -16.89 -0.31 -11.24
CA VAL A 446 -17.65 0.28 -10.14
C VAL A 446 -18.17 1.64 -10.55
N ILE A 447 -19.45 1.89 -10.33
CA ILE A 447 -20.02 3.23 -10.40
C ILE A 447 -20.10 3.84 -9.02
N ARG A 448 -19.87 5.14 -8.93
CA ARG A 448 -19.76 5.85 -7.65
C ARG A 448 -20.84 6.90 -7.49
N GLY A 449 -21.43 6.92 -6.31
CA GLY A 449 -22.32 7.98 -5.85
C GLY A 449 -21.87 8.52 -4.50
N VAL A 450 -22.31 9.72 -4.17
CA VAL A 450 -22.18 10.29 -2.82
C VAL A 450 -23.59 10.41 -2.26
N PHE A 451 -23.85 9.70 -1.18
CA PHE A 451 -25.11 9.80 -0.45
C PHE A 451 -24.94 10.78 0.70
N LYS A 452 -25.50 11.98 0.50
CA LYS A 452 -25.48 13.06 1.50
C LYS A 452 -26.69 12.92 2.42
N VAL A 453 -26.43 12.83 3.72
CA VAL A 453 -27.47 12.71 4.74
C VAL A 453 -27.15 13.60 5.94
N THR A 454 -28.19 14.15 6.54
CA THR A 454 -28.05 14.92 7.80
C THR A 454 -28.17 13.99 9.01
N LYS A 455 -27.65 14.42 10.17
CA LYS A 455 -27.86 13.70 11.45
C LYS A 455 -29.34 13.43 11.76
N ASN A 456 -30.22 14.40 11.46
CA ASN A 456 -31.66 14.22 11.65
C ASN A 456 -32.25 13.15 10.71
N GLN A 457 -31.82 13.12 9.44
CA GLN A 457 -32.25 12.07 8.51
C GLN A 457 -31.74 10.68 8.94
N MET A 458 -30.53 10.59 9.51
CA MET A 458 -30.01 9.34 10.07
C MET A 458 -30.87 8.78 11.21
N GLU A 459 -31.51 9.65 12.00
CA GLU A 459 -32.40 9.26 13.11
C GLU A 459 -33.85 9.02 12.67
N LYS A 460 -34.30 9.65 11.58
CA LYS A 460 -35.69 9.59 11.09
C LYS A 460 -35.92 8.41 10.14
N HIS A 461 -35.00 8.15 9.22
CA HIS A 461 -35.19 7.17 8.15
C HIS A 461 -34.71 5.78 8.53
N SER A 462 -35.44 4.77 8.05
CA SER A 462 -35.01 3.38 8.11
C SER A 462 -34.01 3.06 7.00
N PHE A 463 -33.36 1.91 7.09
CA PHE A 463 -32.54 1.41 6.00
C PHE A 463 -33.38 1.04 4.77
N MET A 464 -34.62 0.60 4.98
CA MET A 464 -35.58 0.35 3.92
C MET A 464 -35.89 1.63 3.11
N ASP A 465 -35.96 2.80 3.76
CA ASP A 465 -36.11 4.07 3.04
C ASP A 465 -34.93 4.34 2.09
N PHE A 466 -33.70 3.96 2.49
CA PHE A 466 -32.52 4.06 1.64
C PHE A 466 -32.58 3.06 0.47
N ILE A 467 -32.98 1.82 0.73
CA ILE A 467 -33.16 0.79 -0.31
C ILE A 467 -34.20 1.24 -1.34
N ASN A 468 -35.34 1.75 -0.88
CA ASN A 468 -36.39 2.29 -1.76
C ASN A 468 -35.92 3.51 -2.57
N ALA A 469 -35.12 4.39 -1.98
CA ALA A 469 -34.51 5.49 -2.71
C ALA A 469 -33.52 4.99 -3.78
N LEU A 470 -32.81 3.90 -3.51
CA LEU A 470 -31.84 3.30 -4.41
C LEU A 470 -32.53 2.63 -5.60
N THR A 471 -33.51 1.75 -5.36
CA THR A 471 -34.26 1.05 -6.41
C THR A 471 -35.11 2.00 -7.25
N SER A 472 -35.57 3.13 -6.71
CA SER A 472 -36.32 4.14 -7.48
C SER A 472 -35.44 5.02 -8.38
N THR A 473 -34.15 5.21 -8.05
CA THR A 473 -33.24 6.09 -8.81
C THR A 473 -32.31 5.34 -9.76
N SER A 474 -32.08 4.05 -9.51
CA SER A 474 -31.24 3.18 -10.31
C SER A 474 -32.09 2.10 -11.00
N LYS A 475 -31.69 1.65 -12.19
CA LYS A 475 -32.31 0.50 -12.87
C LYS A 475 -31.79 -0.81 -12.26
N LEU A 476 -31.84 -0.94 -10.94
CA LEU A 476 -31.50 -2.17 -10.23
C LEU A 476 -32.70 -3.12 -10.24
N SER A 477 -32.42 -4.41 -10.19
CA SER A 477 -33.41 -5.43 -9.87
C SER A 477 -33.91 -5.29 -8.42
N ASP A 478 -34.91 -6.11 -8.07
CA ASP A 478 -35.35 -6.25 -6.68
C ASP A 478 -34.36 -7.11 -5.84
N ASP A 479 -33.46 -7.86 -6.49
CA ASP A 479 -32.51 -8.78 -5.85
C ASP A 479 -31.12 -8.14 -5.70
N ILE A 480 -30.98 -7.30 -4.66
CA ILE A 480 -29.72 -6.59 -4.36
C ILE A 480 -29.09 -7.03 -3.04
N SER A 481 -27.76 -7.05 -3.02
CA SER A 481 -26.97 -7.21 -1.80
C SER A 481 -26.23 -5.91 -1.45
N ILE A 482 -26.29 -5.51 -0.17
CA ILE A 482 -25.65 -4.28 0.34
C ILE A 482 -24.67 -4.64 1.47
N LEU A 483 -23.41 -4.30 1.27
CA LEU A 483 -22.30 -4.53 2.19
C LEU A 483 -21.68 -3.20 2.62
N ASP A 484 -21.40 -3.00 3.91
CA ASP A 484 -20.47 -1.92 4.33
C ASP A 484 -19.04 -2.35 4.00
N ALA A 485 -18.45 -1.77 2.96
CA ALA A 485 -17.10 -2.10 2.51
C ALA A 485 -16.02 -1.75 3.55
N THR A 486 -16.34 -0.88 4.52
CA THR A 486 -15.42 -0.46 5.58
C THR A 486 -15.29 -1.51 6.66
N THR A 487 -16.41 -2.13 7.05
CA THR A 487 -16.49 -3.13 8.13
C THR A 487 -16.65 -4.56 7.62
N GLN A 488 -16.86 -4.74 6.31
CA GLN A 488 -17.22 -6.01 5.66
C GLN A 488 -18.51 -6.62 6.25
N ARG A 489 -19.38 -5.80 6.83
CA ARG A 489 -20.65 -6.22 7.41
C ARG A 489 -21.75 -6.22 6.36
N LEU A 490 -22.43 -7.35 6.20
CA LEU A 490 -23.64 -7.44 5.37
C LEU A 490 -24.76 -6.64 6.04
N LEU A 491 -25.36 -5.72 5.28
CA LEU A 491 -26.45 -4.87 5.75
C LEU A 491 -27.81 -5.31 5.22
N TYR A 492 -27.87 -5.81 3.99
CA TYR A 492 -29.10 -6.30 3.35
C TYR A 492 -28.77 -7.30 2.24
N ASP A 493 -29.60 -8.32 2.09
CA ASP A 493 -29.60 -9.27 0.97
C ASP A 493 -30.99 -9.93 0.86
N TYR A 494 -31.28 -10.64 -0.23
CA TYR A 494 -32.58 -11.31 -0.44
C TYR A 494 -32.92 -12.34 0.67
N ASP A 495 -31.88 -12.92 1.30
CA ASP A 495 -32.01 -13.84 2.44
C ASP A 495 -31.81 -13.15 3.81
N PHE A 496 -31.48 -11.86 3.86
CA PHE A 496 -31.11 -11.14 5.08
C PHE A 496 -31.70 -9.72 5.15
N GLU A 497 -32.88 -9.59 5.76
CA GLU A 497 -33.62 -8.31 5.89
C GLU A 497 -33.68 -7.77 7.33
N ASP A 498 -33.04 -8.43 8.30
CA ASP A 498 -33.14 -8.12 9.75
C ASP A 498 -32.78 -6.67 10.12
N LEU A 499 -32.02 -5.99 9.26
CA LEU A 499 -31.56 -4.62 9.45
C LEU A 499 -32.34 -3.59 8.63
N ALA A 500 -33.23 -4.01 7.72
CA ALA A 500 -33.99 -3.13 6.84
C ALA A 500 -34.86 -2.12 7.60
N GLU A 501 -35.54 -2.58 8.65
CA GLU A 501 -36.41 -1.74 9.49
C GLU A 501 -35.65 -0.90 10.53
N LYS A 502 -34.35 -1.15 10.72
CA LYS A 502 -33.55 -0.36 11.66
C LYS A 502 -33.26 1.02 11.11
N LYS A 503 -33.09 1.99 12.00
CA LYS A 503 -32.71 3.34 11.62
C LYS A 503 -31.28 3.37 11.11
N LEU A 504 -30.98 4.29 10.19
CA LEU A 504 -29.63 4.44 9.65
C LEU A 504 -28.57 4.68 10.75
N VAL A 505 -28.93 5.42 11.81
CA VAL A 505 -28.06 5.64 12.98
C VAL A 505 -27.71 4.35 13.73
N ASP A 506 -28.61 3.37 13.77
CA ASP A 506 -28.42 2.11 14.49
C ASP A 506 -27.53 1.12 13.72
N LEU A 507 -27.27 1.38 12.43
CA LEU A 507 -26.40 0.56 11.58
C LEU A 507 -24.91 0.82 11.81
N SER A 508 -24.55 1.75 12.69
CA SER A 508 -23.16 2.15 12.94
C SER A 508 -22.43 2.70 11.70
N LEU A 509 -23.19 3.25 10.75
CA LEU A 509 -22.64 3.97 9.60
C LEU A 509 -22.05 5.30 10.05
N LYS A 510 -20.82 5.58 9.60
CA LYS A 510 -20.07 6.79 9.96
C LYS A 510 -19.85 7.66 8.73
N ASN A 511 -19.46 8.91 8.96
CA ASN A 511 -19.00 9.76 7.88
C ASN A 511 -17.77 9.12 7.21
N GLY A 512 -17.89 8.81 5.92
CA GLY A 512 -16.90 8.06 5.16
C GLY A 512 -17.04 6.55 5.12
N SER A 513 -18.11 5.99 5.69
CA SER A 513 -18.54 4.63 5.34
C SER A 513 -18.80 4.54 3.84
N VAL A 514 -18.42 3.42 3.22
CA VAL A 514 -18.70 3.14 1.80
C VAL A 514 -19.60 1.92 1.70
N LEU A 515 -20.80 2.10 1.17
CA LEU A 515 -21.73 1.01 0.89
C LEU A 515 -21.44 0.45 -0.50
N LEU A 516 -21.21 -0.86 -0.57
CA LEU A 516 -21.07 -1.63 -1.79
C LEU A 516 -22.43 -2.26 -2.09
N ILE A 517 -22.99 -1.95 -3.24
CA ILE A 517 -24.23 -2.56 -3.74
C ILE A 517 -23.91 -3.41 -4.95
N THR A 518 -24.45 -4.62 -4.93
CA THR A 518 -24.34 -5.63 -5.98
C THR A 518 -25.73 -6.09 -6.38
N ASP A 519 -25.97 -6.14 -7.68
CA ASP A 519 -27.18 -6.70 -8.28
C ASP A 519 -26.94 -8.20 -8.49
N GLU A 520 -27.73 -9.04 -7.84
CA GLU A 520 -27.57 -10.50 -7.87
C GLU A 520 -28.31 -11.14 -9.06
N GLU A 521 -29.23 -10.41 -9.72
CA GLU A 521 -30.02 -10.95 -10.82
C GLU A 521 -29.16 -11.13 -12.09
N GLU A 522 -29.03 -12.38 -12.54
CA GLU A 522 -28.27 -12.73 -13.75
C GLU A 522 -29.13 -12.61 -15.02
N GLU A 523 -29.41 -11.37 -15.46
CA GLU A 523 -29.90 -11.20 -16.83
C GLU A 523 -28.77 -11.45 -17.84
N ALA A 524 -29.01 -12.40 -18.75
CA ALA A 524 -28.06 -12.80 -19.79
C ALA A 524 -27.64 -11.60 -20.68
N GLY A 525 -26.42 -11.09 -20.44
CA GLY A 525 -25.76 -10.10 -21.30
C GLY A 525 -25.53 -8.71 -20.68
N LEU A 526 -26.01 -8.44 -19.46
CA LEU A 526 -25.72 -7.21 -18.73
C LEU A 526 -24.68 -7.51 -17.62
N THR A 527 -23.49 -6.91 -17.70
CA THR A 527 -22.49 -7.05 -16.64
C THR A 527 -23.01 -6.49 -15.32
N LYS A 528 -23.06 -7.32 -14.27
CA LYS A 528 -23.31 -6.96 -12.86
C LYS A 528 -22.53 -5.69 -12.51
N GLN A 529 -23.19 -4.54 -12.48
CA GLN A 529 -22.51 -3.28 -12.30
C GLN A 529 -22.47 -2.93 -10.82
N ILE A 530 -21.29 -3.08 -10.23
CA ILE A 530 -21.07 -2.81 -8.81
C ILE A 530 -21.24 -1.31 -8.55
N MET A 531 -21.95 -0.93 -7.49
CA MET A 531 -22.07 0.46 -7.07
C MET A 531 -21.42 0.69 -5.71
N GLU A 532 -20.71 1.80 -5.58
CA GLU A 532 -20.16 2.29 -4.32
C GLU A 532 -20.82 3.64 -3.97
N TYR A 533 -21.53 3.70 -2.83
CA TYR A 533 -22.00 4.95 -2.26
C TYR A 533 -21.14 5.37 -1.08
N TYR A 534 -20.52 6.54 -1.19
CA TYR A 534 -19.87 7.19 -0.06
C TYR A 534 -20.92 7.87 0.82
N ILE A 535 -20.94 7.55 2.11
CA ILE A 535 -21.84 8.17 3.09
C ILE A 535 -21.21 9.46 3.60
N GLU A 536 -21.84 10.58 3.29
CA GLU A 536 -21.46 11.90 3.79
C GLU A 536 -22.50 12.37 4.80
N ILE A 537 -22.09 12.52 6.06
CA ILE A 537 -22.96 12.97 7.15
C ILE A 537 -22.66 14.43 7.44
N SER A 538 -23.62 15.32 7.19
CA SER A 538 -23.48 16.76 7.47
C SER A 538 -24.10 17.17 8.82
N ASP A 539 -23.45 18.13 9.46
CA ASP A 539 -23.94 18.82 10.66
C ASP A 539 -24.88 19.99 10.33
N GLU A 540 -24.82 20.48 9.09
CA GLU A 540 -25.58 21.64 8.68
C GLU A 540 -27.07 21.33 8.59
N SER A 541 -27.87 22.21 9.20
CA SER A 541 -29.31 22.32 8.98
C SER A 541 -29.58 22.94 7.60
N GLU A 542 -29.00 22.39 6.53
CA GLU A 542 -29.41 22.71 5.16
C GLU A 542 -30.79 22.09 4.89
N ASP A 543 -31.79 22.82 5.40
CA ASP A 543 -33.16 23.04 4.95
C ASP A 543 -33.88 22.04 4.01
N LYS A 544 -35.09 21.67 4.44
CA LYS A 544 -36.31 21.40 3.64
C LYS A 544 -36.43 20.12 2.81
N ILE A 545 -35.41 19.28 2.69
CA ILE A 545 -35.53 18.01 1.96
C ILE A 545 -35.85 16.88 2.95
N GLU A 546 -37.13 16.54 3.11
CA GLU A 546 -37.58 15.43 3.96
C GLU A 546 -37.34 14.04 3.36
N GLN A 547 -36.99 13.95 2.07
CA GLN A 547 -36.91 12.69 1.32
C GLN A 547 -35.46 12.34 1.01
N LEU A 548 -35.10 11.06 1.17
CA LEU A 548 -33.82 10.53 0.71
C LEU A 548 -33.75 10.61 -0.82
N SER A 549 -32.73 11.28 -1.35
CA SER A 549 -32.47 11.36 -2.79
C SER A 549 -31.05 10.92 -3.08
N LEU A 550 -30.89 9.90 -3.92
CA LEU A 550 -29.60 9.47 -4.41
C LEU A 550 -29.28 10.17 -5.74
N PRO A 551 -28.02 10.56 -5.99
CA PRO A 551 -27.63 11.11 -7.28
C PRO A 551 -27.93 10.09 -8.39
N GLN A 552 -28.50 10.54 -9.50
CA GLN A 552 -28.67 9.68 -10.68
C GLN A 552 -27.30 9.22 -11.17
N ILE A 553 -27.05 7.93 -11.05
CA ILE A 553 -25.82 7.32 -11.51
C ILE A 553 -25.98 6.99 -12.99
N ILE A 554 -25.28 7.72 -13.85
CA ILE A 554 -25.22 7.41 -15.28
C ILE A 554 -24.10 6.38 -15.49
N PRO A 555 -24.39 5.21 -16.11
CA PRO A 555 -23.36 4.21 -16.41
C PRO A 555 -22.23 4.85 -17.23
N GLN A 556 -21.00 4.75 -16.75
CA GLN A 556 -19.85 5.40 -17.41
C GLN A 556 -19.44 4.73 -18.74
N PHE A 557 -20.09 3.64 -19.16
CA PHE A 557 -19.80 2.97 -20.42
C PHE A 557 -21.08 2.39 -21.05
N SER A 558 -21.47 2.90 -22.22
CA SER A 558 -22.17 2.08 -23.20
C SER A 558 -21.12 1.23 -23.90
N ILE A 559 -21.28 -0.10 -23.83
CA ILE A 559 -20.59 -0.99 -24.77
C ILE A 559 -21.12 -0.56 -26.15
N PRO A 560 -20.27 -0.14 -27.11
CA PRO A 560 -20.73 -0.09 -28.49
C PRO A 560 -21.20 -1.50 -28.82
N SER A 561 -22.50 -1.67 -29.08
CA SER A 561 -23.00 -2.91 -29.66
C SER A 561 -22.07 -3.26 -30.81
N GLU A 562 -21.59 -4.49 -30.87
CA GLU A 562 -21.01 -5.03 -32.09
C GLU A 562 -22.12 -5.07 -33.15
N THR A 563 -22.43 -3.90 -33.73
CA THR A 563 -23.15 -3.81 -34.98
C THR A 563 -22.15 -4.15 -36.05
N ALA A 564 -22.36 -5.32 -36.63
CA ALA A 564 -21.76 -5.75 -37.88
C ALA A 564 -21.86 -4.62 -38.92
N ASP A 565 -20.74 -3.94 -39.17
CA ASP A 565 -20.52 -3.24 -40.42
C ASP A 565 -19.92 -4.25 -41.40
N GLU A 566 -20.82 -5.07 -41.97
CA GLU A 566 -20.61 -5.61 -43.30
C GLU A 566 -20.76 -4.46 -44.33
N ASN A 567 -19.70 -4.29 -45.12
CA ASN A 567 -19.64 -3.67 -46.46
C ASN A 567 -19.06 -2.24 -46.60
N GLY A 568 -17.83 -2.24 -47.11
CA GLY A 568 -17.20 -1.19 -47.94
C GLY A 568 -15.72 -1.01 -47.52
N GLY A 569 -14.69 -1.51 -48.20
CA GLY A 569 -14.53 -2.05 -49.55
C GLY A 569 -13.22 -1.48 -50.12
N GLY A 570 -12.23 -2.35 -50.38
CA GLY A 570 -10.98 -2.08 -51.14
C GLY A 570 -9.87 -1.37 -50.35
N ASP A 571 -8.63 -1.87 -50.25
CA ASP A 571 -7.85 -2.44 -51.34
C ASP A 571 -6.96 -3.63 -50.90
N MET A 572 -6.87 -4.59 -51.81
CA MET A 572 -6.00 -5.76 -51.83
C MET A 572 -4.52 -5.32 -51.82
N LEU A 573 -3.55 -6.10 -51.33
CA LEU A 573 -3.06 -7.37 -51.90
C LEU A 573 -2.61 -8.28 -50.75
N GLN A 574 -3.27 -9.40 -50.43
CA GLN A 574 -3.40 -10.66 -51.21
C GLN A 574 -2.03 -11.15 -51.71
N ASN A 575 -1.58 -12.36 -51.43
CA ASN A 575 -2.24 -13.67 -51.55
C ASN A 575 -1.17 -14.71 -51.10
N ASP A 576 -1.38 -15.97 -50.75
CA ASP A 576 -2.46 -16.97 -50.81
C ASP A 576 -1.77 -18.26 -50.24
N SER A 577 -2.37 -19.35 -49.76
CA SER A 577 -3.67 -19.97 -50.01
C SER A 577 -3.77 -21.31 -49.25
N LEU A 578 -4.95 -21.57 -48.65
CA LEU A 578 -5.82 -22.76 -48.84
C LEU A 578 -5.36 -24.17 -48.34
N MET A 579 -6.16 -25.10 -47.80
CA MET A 579 -7.63 -25.29 -47.69
C MET A 579 -7.96 -26.50 -46.76
N THR A 580 -9.11 -26.45 -46.06
CA THR A 580 -10.10 -27.54 -45.72
C THR A 580 -9.68 -28.75 -44.85
N SER A 581 -10.47 -29.35 -43.94
CA SER A 581 -11.93 -29.62 -43.89
C SER A 581 -12.40 -30.21 -42.53
N ASN A 582 -13.68 -30.01 -42.22
CA ASN A 582 -14.67 -30.88 -41.51
C ASN A 582 -14.71 -31.04 -39.97
N ASP A 583 -15.74 -30.42 -39.36
CA ASP A 583 -16.93 -31.06 -38.74
C ASP A 583 -16.77 -32.34 -37.89
N GLN A 584 -17.09 -32.27 -36.59
CA GLN A 584 -18.34 -32.83 -36.01
C GLN A 584 -18.45 -32.69 -34.47
N THR A 585 -19.68 -32.46 -34.06
CA THR A 585 -20.27 -32.19 -32.74
C THR A 585 -20.44 -33.41 -31.83
N THR A 586 -20.06 -33.29 -30.54
CA THR A 586 -20.75 -33.76 -29.28
C THR A 586 -21.09 -35.27 -29.11
N PRO A 587 -21.58 -35.81 -27.96
CA PRO A 587 -21.47 -35.44 -26.52
C PRO A 587 -21.31 -36.66 -25.53
N ILE A 588 -21.17 -36.36 -24.21
CA ILE A 588 -21.63 -37.11 -23.00
C ILE A 588 -20.99 -38.47 -22.64
N VAL A 589 -20.60 -38.65 -21.37
CA VAL A 589 -21.21 -39.57 -20.36
C VAL A 589 -20.34 -39.56 -19.08
N VAL A 590 -20.99 -39.17 -17.96
CA VAL A 590 -20.56 -39.45 -16.59
C VAL A 590 -20.97 -40.88 -16.24
N SER A 591 -20.08 -41.66 -15.64
CA SER A 591 -20.46 -42.86 -14.89
C SER A 591 -19.54 -43.09 -13.70
N GLU A 592 -20.15 -43.10 -12.52
CA GLU A 592 -19.59 -43.50 -11.24
C GLU A 592 -19.27 -45.01 -11.20
N SER A 593 -18.21 -45.38 -10.48
CA SER A 593 -18.15 -46.64 -9.75
C SER A 593 -17.12 -46.58 -8.62
N ASP A 594 -17.60 -46.79 -7.40
CA ASP A 594 -16.84 -46.92 -6.17
C ASP A 594 -15.85 -48.10 -6.17
N ALA A 595 -14.66 -47.87 -5.62
CA ALA A 595 -13.89 -48.88 -4.90
C ALA A 595 -12.92 -48.22 -3.91
N VAL A 596 -13.13 -48.51 -2.63
CA VAL A 596 -12.28 -48.17 -1.50
C VAL A 596 -11.06 -49.08 -1.49
N GLU A 597 -9.83 -48.53 -1.48
CA GLU A 597 -8.67 -49.21 -0.90
C GLU A 597 -7.57 -48.24 -0.45
N ASN A 598 -7.15 -48.38 0.80
CA ASN A 598 -6.07 -47.67 1.48
C ASN A 598 -4.71 -47.91 0.81
N GLY A 599 -3.88 -46.86 0.68
CA GLY A 599 -2.47 -47.06 0.35
C GLY A 599 -1.68 -45.78 0.07
N ASN A 600 -1.13 -45.17 1.12
CA ASN A 600 0.01 -44.25 1.02
C ASN A 600 1.17 -44.96 0.30
N ASN A 601 1.49 -44.52 -0.92
CA ASN A 601 2.82 -44.47 -1.57
C ASN A 601 2.71 -44.66 -3.09
N LYS A 602 2.84 -43.55 -3.84
CA LYS A 602 3.62 -43.42 -5.10
C LYS A 602 3.19 -42.16 -5.87
N ARG A 603 3.93 -41.06 -5.69
CA ARG A 603 4.39 -40.22 -6.81
C ARG A 603 5.77 -39.68 -6.46
N PRO A 604 6.83 -40.36 -6.92
CA PRO A 604 7.89 -39.60 -7.56
C PRO A 604 8.48 -40.31 -8.79
N LEU A 605 8.94 -39.53 -9.77
CA LEU A 605 9.79 -39.84 -10.94
C LEU A 605 9.17 -40.09 -12.33
N THR A 606 7.86 -40.27 -12.51
CA THR A 606 7.30 -40.45 -13.88
C THR A 606 6.89 -39.14 -14.57
N GLU A 607 6.40 -38.14 -13.83
CA GLU A 607 5.96 -36.88 -14.44
C GLU A 607 7.11 -36.04 -15.02
N GLU A 608 8.29 -35.97 -14.41
CA GLU A 608 9.39 -35.14 -14.93
C GLU A 608 9.98 -35.68 -16.24
N LEU A 609 10.08 -37.00 -16.41
CA LEU A 609 10.68 -37.61 -17.61
C LEU A 609 9.69 -37.66 -18.79
N GLU A 610 8.41 -37.91 -18.53
CA GLU A 610 7.40 -37.90 -19.61
C GLU A 610 7.12 -36.47 -20.08
N TYR A 611 6.95 -35.49 -19.19
CA TYR A 611 6.63 -34.10 -19.58
C TYR A 611 7.80 -33.41 -20.32
N GLN A 612 9.05 -33.66 -19.91
CA GLN A 612 10.23 -33.16 -20.64
C GLN A 612 10.42 -33.86 -21.99
N SER A 613 10.12 -35.16 -22.09
CA SER A 613 10.22 -35.90 -23.36
C SER A 613 9.15 -35.49 -24.39
N ILE A 614 7.97 -35.08 -23.92
CA ILE A 614 6.87 -34.62 -24.79
C ILE A 614 7.13 -33.20 -25.30
N LYS A 615 7.62 -32.28 -24.45
CA LYS A 615 8.00 -30.93 -24.90
C LYS A 615 9.24 -30.93 -25.80
N SER A 616 10.28 -31.71 -25.48
CA SER A 616 11.49 -31.78 -26.31
C SER A 616 11.28 -32.48 -27.66
N ARG A 617 10.28 -33.36 -27.80
CA ARG A 617 9.90 -33.96 -29.10
C ARG A 617 9.05 -33.07 -29.98
N LYS A 618 8.48 -31.99 -29.45
CA LYS A 618 7.67 -31.00 -30.19
C LYS A 618 8.46 -29.74 -30.57
N LEU A 619 9.79 -29.81 -30.67
CA LEU A 619 10.62 -28.76 -31.26
C LEU A 619 10.40 -28.69 -32.79
N ASN A 620 9.21 -28.27 -33.21
CA ASN A 620 8.90 -27.79 -34.55
C ASN A 620 8.53 -26.31 -34.42
N PRO A 621 9.12 -25.38 -35.20
CA PRO A 621 9.11 -23.95 -34.87
C PRO A 621 7.78 -23.21 -35.09
N ILE A 622 6.66 -23.91 -35.27
CA ILE A 622 5.43 -23.32 -35.85
C ILE A 622 4.17 -23.57 -34.98
N GLU A 623 4.22 -24.38 -33.91
CA GLU A 623 2.99 -24.77 -33.18
C GLU A 623 2.93 -24.45 -31.67
N ASP A 624 3.98 -23.91 -31.05
CA ASP A 624 3.92 -23.45 -29.65
C ASP A 624 4.00 -21.91 -29.60
N ASP A 625 2.84 -21.25 -29.45
CA ASP A 625 2.70 -19.79 -29.43
C ASP A 625 3.30 -19.10 -28.18
N ASP A 626 3.73 -19.87 -27.18
CA ASP A 626 4.26 -19.39 -25.88
C ASP A 626 5.72 -19.86 -25.61
N GLU A 627 6.58 -19.91 -26.62
CA GLU A 627 8.02 -20.20 -26.41
C GLU A 627 8.84 -18.92 -26.14
N LEU A 628 9.29 -18.78 -24.88
CA LEU A 628 10.29 -17.78 -24.47
C LEU A 628 11.61 -18.47 -24.15
N VAL A 629 12.63 -18.26 -24.99
CA VAL A 629 14.01 -18.71 -24.71
C VAL A 629 14.80 -17.54 -24.13
N ILE A 630 15.19 -17.64 -22.86
CA ILE A 630 16.10 -16.69 -22.22
C ILE A 630 17.52 -17.05 -22.66
N LEU A 631 18.11 -16.23 -23.52
CA LEU A 631 19.43 -16.48 -24.11
C LEU A 631 20.59 -15.91 -23.28
N ASP A 632 20.32 -14.99 -22.35
CA ASP A 632 21.26 -14.44 -21.36
C ASP A 632 20.51 -13.86 -20.15
#